data_AF-A0A820XJA9-F1
#
_entry.id   AF-A0A820XJA9-F1
#
_cell.length_a   1.000
_cell.length_b   1.000
_cell.length_c   1.000
_cell.angle_alpha   90.00
_cell.angle_beta   90.00
_cell.angle_gamma   90.00
#
_symmetry.space_group_name_H-M   'P 1'
#
loop_
_entity.id
_entity.type
_entity.pdbx_description
1 polymer ?
#
loop_
_entity_poly.entity_id
_entity_poly.type
_entity_poly.pdbx_seq_one_letter_code
_entity_poly.pdbx_strand_id
1 'polypeptide(L)'
;DPNDLCKIMVATDAIGMGLNLSIKRVIFYSLSKPQLNEQGEKEKNYVTTSQALQIAGRAGRFATAFPDGEVTTFRHDDSLVLKDIIHRQVETIKRAGLHPTAEQIEMFAYYLPKHSLSNLMETFINLSQLDNNLFFMCNIENMKFLADMIEHVPLPIRVRYVFSCAPINKNMTFVCSMYLKYARQFSLNEPATFDWLSKHVDWPLKTPNTIANLVHLEEVFDCFDLYLWLSSRFSQMFPDKELVQSIQSELDRIIHTGIRNITKLAHQVDHLPDAKDHIVKNSRLSSLC
;
A
#
# COMPACT_ATOMS: atom_id res chain seq x y z
N ASP A 1 -18.71 -18.67 4.87
CA ASP A 1 -19.82 -19.49 5.38
C ASP A 1 -20.18 -20.54 4.33
N PRO A 2 -20.19 -21.85 4.65
CA PRO A 2 -20.64 -22.90 3.75
C PRO A 2 -22.06 -22.70 3.20
N ASN A 3 -22.90 -21.92 3.88
CA ASN A 3 -24.29 -21.66 3.49
C ASN A 3 -24.47 -20.39 2.64
N ASP A 4 -23.43 -19.57 2.50
CA ASP A 4 -23.49 -18.37 1.65
C ASP A 4 -23.57 -18.76 0.16
N LEU A 5 -24.42 -18.10 -0.61
CA LEU A 5 -24.56 -18.31 -2.05
C LEU A 5 -23.32 -17.83 -2.83
N CYS A 6 -22.56 -16.88 -2.28
CA CYS A 6 -21.33 -16.39 -2.88
C CYS A 6 -20.19 -17.41 -2.72
N LYS A 7 -19.86 -18.13 -3.80
CA LYS A 7 -18.82 -19.18 -3.83
C LYS A 7 -17.60 -18.85 -4.69
N ILE A 8 -17.63 -17.72 -5.41
CA ILE A 8 -16.56 -17.28 -6.30
C ILE A 8 -15.92 -16.04 -5.68
N MET A 9 -14.60 -16.00 -5.68
CA MET A 9 -13.82 -14.87 -5.19
C MET A 9 -12.89 -14.39 -6.29
N VAL A 10 -12.94 -13.09 -6.58
CA VAL A 10 -11.98 -12.40 -7.44
C VAL A 10 -11.05 -11.63 -6.51
N ALA A 11 -9.75 -11.85 -6.63
CA ALA A 11 -8.77 -11.26 -5.72
C ALA A 11 -7.41 -11.04 -6.38
N THR A 12 -6.62 -10.13 -5.81
CA THR A 12 -5.22 -9.91 -6.17
C THR A 12 -4.29 -10.89 -5.44
N ASP A 13 -2.99 -10.74 -5.65
CA ASP A 13 -1.95 -11.48 -4.92
C ASP A 13 -1.95 -11.24 -3.40
N ALA A 14 -2.75 -10.28 -2.90
CA ALA A 14 -3.00 -10.07 -1.48
C ALA A 14 -3.51 -11.33 -0.75
N ILE A 15 -4.18 -12.26 -1.44
CA ILE A 15 -4.61 -13.54 -0.84
C ILE A 15 -3.45 -14.45 -0.47
N GLY A 16 -2.26 -14.18 -1.01
CA GLY A 16 -1.04 -14.95 -0.77
C GLY A 16 -0.58 -14.94 0.68
N MET A 17 -1.07 -14.03 1.52
CA MET A 17 -0.73 -13.89 2.96
C MET A 17 -1.91 -13.39 3.81
N GLY A 18 -1.82 -13.57 5.13
CA GLY A 18 -2.68 -12.83 6.09
C GLY A 18 -4.12 -13.30 6.28
N LEU A 19 -4.74 -13.97 5.31
CA LEU A 19 -6.14 -14.41 5.40
C LEU A 19 -6.27 -15.94 5.50
N ASN A 20 -7.24 -16.40 6.30
CA ASN A 20 -7.65 -17.81 6.34
C ASN A 20 -8.81 -18.04 5.37
N LEU A 21 -8.48 -18.46 4.15
CA LEU A 21 -9.44 -18.65 3.05
C LEU A 21 -9.59 -20.15 2.74
N SER A 22 -10.83 -20.61 2.59
CA SER A 22 -11.15 -21.97 2.14
C SER A 22 -11.30 -21.99 0.62
N ILE A 23 -10.19 -22.20 -0.10
CA ILE A 23 -10.16 -22.17 -1.57
C ILE A 23 -9.97 -23.59 -2.10
N LYS A 24 -10.88 -24.03 -2.98
CA LYS A 24 -10.75 -25.31 -3.70
C LYS A 24 -9.81 -25.20 -4.89
N ARG A 25 -10.01 -24.17 -5.71
CA ARG A 25 -9.26 -23.96 -6.96
C ARG A 25 -8.80 -22.52 -7.08
N VAL A 26 -7.52 -22.34 -7.41
CA VAL A 26 -6.94 -21.06 -7.82
C VAL A 26 -6.87 -21.00 -9.34
N ILE A 27 -7.35 -19.91 -9.92
CA ILE A 27 -7.29 -19.65 -11.37
C ILE A 27 -6.48 -18.37 -11.58
N PHE A 28 -5.28 -18.50 -12.16
CA PHE A 28 -4.48 -17.34 -12.54
C PHE A 28 -5.09 -16.68 -13.78
N TYR A 29 -5.61 -15.46 -13.62
CA TYR A 29 -6.18 -14.70 -14.75
C TYR A 29 -5.10 -14.27 -15.76
N SER A 30 -3.94 -13.85 -15.26
CA SER A 30 -2.73 -13.56 -16.04
C SER A 30 -1.49 -13.92 -15.22
N LEU A 31 -0.42 -14.32 -15.91
CA LEU A 31 0.91 -14.55 -15.30
C LEU A 31 1.83 -13.33 -15.39
N SER A 32 1.39 -12.25 -16.02
CA SER A 32 2.17 -11.02 -16.15
C SER A 32 1.77 -10.01 -15.09
N LYS A 33 2.77 -9.42 -14.41
CA LYS A 33 2.59 -8.35 -13.44
C LYS A 33 3.37 -7.11 -13.90
N PRO A 34 2.76 -5.91 -13.88
CA PRO A 34 3.51 -4.69 -14.10
C PRO A 34 4.48 -4.49 -12.95
N GLN A 35 5.77 -4.41 -13.27
CA GLN A 35 6.85 -4.07 -12.35
C GLN A 35 7.51 -2.78 -12.82
N LEU A 36 8.02 -1.99 -11.87
CA LEU A 36 8.88 -0.86 -12.19
C LEU A 36 10.31 -1.40 -12.28
N ASN A 37 10.96 -1.18 -13.41
CA ASN A 37 12.39 -1.50 -13.55
C ASN A 37 13.24 -0.48 -12.76
N GLU A 38 14.55 -0.71 -12.69
CA GLU A 38 15.50 0.18 -11.99
C GLU A 38 15.51 1.61 -12.56
N GLN A 39 15.00 1.80 -13.78
CA GLN A 39 14.91 3.08 -14.49
C GLN A 39 13.54 3.76 -14.32
N GLY A 40 12.61 3.15 -13.57
CA GLY A 40 11.27 3.68 -13.33
C GLY A 40 10.23 3.43 -14.44
N GLU A 41 10.57 2.63 -15.45
CA GLU A 41 9.66 2.24 -16.52
C GLU A 41 8.82 1.03 -16.14
N LYS A 42 7.58 0.97 -16.65
CA LYS A 42 6.68 -0.15 -16.40
C LYS A 42 6.96 -1.30 -17.37
N GLU A 43 7.57 -2.37 -16.86
CA GLU A 43 7.78 -3.61 -17.61
C GLU A 43 6.78 -4.68 -17.17
N LYS A 44 6.29 -5.48 -18.12
CA LYS A 44 5.44 -6.65 -17.82
C LYS A 44 6.34 -7.87 -17.61
N ASN A 45 6.61 -8.18 -16.35
CA ASN A 45 7.38 -9.36 -15.99
C ASN A 45 6.47 -10.50 -15.56
N TYR A 46 6.92 -11.74 -15.76
CA TYR A 46 6.22 -12.90 -15.22
C TYR A 46 6.25 -12.89 -13.69
N VAL A 47 5.20 -13.45 -13.08
CA VAL A 47 5.19 -13.73 -11.64
C VAL A 47 6.35 -14.64 -11.26
N THR A 48 7.01 -14.36 -10.14
CA THR A 48 8.14 -15.19 -9.70
C THR A 48 7.66 -16.55 -9.20
N THR A 49 8.54 -17.56 -9.20
CA THR A 49 8.23 -18.88 -8.65
C THR A 49 7.72 -18.80 -7.23
N SER A 50 8.36 -18.03 -6.36
CA SER A 50 7.92 -17.86 -4.96
C SER A 50 6.53 -17.25 -4.85
N GLN A 51 6.19 -16.24 -5.67
CA GLN A 51 4.86 -15.64 -5.71
C GLN A 51 3.81 -16.63 -6.22
N ALA A 52 4.11 -17.33 -7.31
CA ALA A 52 3.21 -18.33 -7.88
C ALA A 52 2.93 -19.44 -6.87
N LEU A 53 3.96 -19.99 -6.21
CA LEU A 53 3.81 -21.01 -5.17
C LEU A 53 3.01 -20.50 -3.96
N GLN A 54 3.24 -19.26 -3.54
CA GLN A 54 2.53 -18.65 -2.41
C GLN A 54 1.03 -18.48 -2.67
N ILE A 55 0.65 -18.12 -3.90
CA ILE A 55 -0.75 -17.98 -4.31
C ILE A 55 -1.36 -19.35 -4.58
N ALA A 56 -0.67 -20.23 -5.31
CA ALA A 56 -1.10 -21.59 -5.63
C ALA A 56 -1.37 -22.41 -4.36
N GLY A 57 -0.48 -22.33 -3.36
CA GLY A 57 -0.60 -23.03 -2.08
C GLY A 57 -1.75 -22.54 -1.19
N ARG A 58 -2.55 -21.55 -1.64
CA ARG A 58 -3.79 -21.16 -0.98
C ARG A 58 -4.94 -22.13 -1.27
N ALA A 59 -4.86 -22.90 -2.35
CA ALA A 59 -5.80 -23.98 -2.63
C ALA A 59 -5.51 -25.19 -1.73
N GLY A 60 -6.55 -25.84 -1.18
CA GLY A 60 -6.40 -27.10 -0.45
C GLY A 60 -5.66 -26.98 0.89
N ARG A 61 -5.82 -25.86 1.62
CA ARG A 61 -5.19 -25.70 2.93
C ARG A 61 -5.76 -26.69 3.95
N PHE A 62 -4.88 -27.17 4.84
CA PHE A 62 -5.27 -27.99 5.98
C PHE A 62 -6.35 -27.29 6.85
N ALA A 63 -7.28 -28.07 7.41
CA ALA A 63 -8.45 -27.58 8.16
C ALA A 63 -9.45 -26.73 7.35
N THR A 64 -9.46 -26.86 6.02
CA THR A 64 -10.54 -26.35 5.17
C THR A 64 -11.43 -27.49 4.66
N ALA A 65 -12.58 -27.16 4.07
CA ALA A 65 -13.51 -28.15 3.52
C ALA A 65 -12.97 -28.92 2.30
N PHE A 66 -11.82 -28.49 1.74
CA PHE A 66 -11.23 -29.06 0.53
C PHE A 66 -9.86 -29.66 0.88
N PRO A 67 -9.73 -30.99 0.95
CA PRO A 67 -8.46 -31.63 1.28
C PRO A 67 -7.43 -31.50 0.15
N ASP A 68 -7.90 -31.47 -1.10
CA ASP A 68 -7.07 -31.33 -2.30
C ASP A 68 -7.30 -29.98 -2.96
N GLY A 69 -6.21 -29.31 -3.34
CA GLY A 69 -6.21 -28.01 -4.01
C GLY A 69 -5.91 -28.13 -5.50
N GLU A 70 -6.68 -27.43 -6.34
CA GLU A 70 -6.45 -27.34 -7.79
C GLU A 70 -5.87 -25.97 -8.17
N VAL A 71 -5.01 -25.95 -9.18
CA VAL A 71 -4.44 -24.72 -9.73
C VAL A 71 -4.46 -24.77 -11.25
N THR A 72 -4.94 -23.70 -11.89
CA THR A 72 -4.97 -23.58 -13.35
C THR A 72 -4.82 -22.12 -13.79
N THR A 73 -4.70 -21.90 -15.09
CA THR A 73 -4.72 -20.57 -15.72
C THR A 73 -6.07 -20.33 -16.39
N PHE A 74 -6.44 -19.05 -16.56
CA PHE A 74 -7.63 -18.67 -17.32
C PHE A 74 -7.40 -18.85 -18.82
N ARG A 75 -6.24 -18.42 -19.34
CA ARG A 75 -5.83 -18.63 -20.72
C ARG A 75 -5.11 -19.97 -20.85
N HIS A 76 -5.46 -20.74 -21.88
CA HIS A 76 -4.85 -22.04 -22.13
C HIS A 76 -3.33 -21.93 -22.42
N ASP A 77 -2.93 -20.91 -23.18
CA ASP A 77 -1.52 -20.67 -23.56
C ASP A 77 -0.60 -20.47 -22.34
N ASP A 78 -1.14 -19.91 -21.24
CA ASP A 78 -0.40 -19.65 -20.01
C ASP A 78 -0.15 -20.94 -19.18
N SER A 79 -0.86 -22.05 -19.47
CA SER A 79 -0.82 -23.26 -18.64
C SER A 79 0.57 -23.90 -18.61
N LEU A 80 1.25 -23.97 -19.75
CA LEU A 80 2.60 -24.52 -19.83
C LEU A 80 3.61 -23.64 -19.09
N VAL A 81 3.46 -22.32 -19.20
CA VAL A 81 4.30 -21.34 -18.53
C VAL A 81 4.13 -21.44 -17.01
N LEU A 82 2.91 -21.54 -16.50
CA LEU A 82 2.66 -21.72 -15.07
C LEU A 82 3.27 -23.01 -14.55
N LYS A 83 3.18 -24.11 -15.30
CA LYS A 83 3.81 -25.38 -14.94
C LYS A 83 5.33 -25.23 -14.83
N ASP A 84 5.98 -24.58 -15.79
CA ASP A 84 7.43 -24.32 -15.73
C ASP A 84 7.79 -23.48 -14.49
N ILE A 85 7.05 -22.39 -14.24
CA ILE A 85 7.29 -21.50 -13.10
C ILE A 85 7.18 -22.24 -11.77
N ILE A 86 6.17 -23.10 -11.60
CA ILE A 86 5.92 -23.83 -10.34
C ILE A 86 6.98 -24.93 -10.09
N HIS A 87 7.47 -25.59 -11.14
CA HIS A 87 8.47 -26.67 -11.00
C HIS A 87 9.91 -26.15 -10.89
N ARG A 88 10.15 -24.87 -11.20
CA ARG A 88 11.46 -24.24 -11.03
C ARG A 88 11.87 -24.23 -9.56
N GLN A 89 13.16 -24.42 -9.27
CA GLN A 89 13.68 -24.29 -7.92
C GLN A 89 13.66 -22.83 -7.46
N VAL A 90 13.23 -22.59 -6.23
CA VAL A 90 13.27 -21.27 -5.61
C VAL A 90 14.71 -20.90 -5.30
N GLU A 91 15.18 -19.79 -5.85
CA GLU A 91 16.51 -19.26 -5.56
C GLU A 91 16.64 -18.87 -4.08
N THR A 92 17.76 -19.26 -3.47
CA THR A 92 18.04 -18.90 -2.08
C THR A 92 18.40 -17.41 -1.98
N ILE A 93 17.82 -16.72 -1.00
CA ILE A 93 18.16 -15.33 -0.69
C ILE A 93 19.63 -15.23 -0.24
N LYS A 94 20.40 -14.35 -0.89
CA LYS A 94 21.85 -14.22 -0.63
C LYS A 94 22.22 -13.04 0.26
N ARG A 95 21.37 -12.01 0.30
CA ARG A 95 21.67 -10.71 0.92
C ARG A 95 20.50 -10.20 1.74
N ALA A 96 20.78 -9.44 2.79
CA ALA A 96 19.79 -8.77 3.64
C ALA A 96 19.83 -7.24 3.45
N GLY A 97 18.67 -6.61 3.54
CA GLY A 97 18.53 -5.16 3.41
C GLY A 97 18.89 -4.43 4.70
N LEU A 98 19.64 -3.34 4.59
CA LEU A 98 19.95 -2.41 5.66
C LEU A 98 19.33 -1.04 5.38
N HIS A 99 19.06 -0.28 6.43
CA HIS A 99 18.42 1.03 6.34
C HIS A 99 19.13 2.02 7.27
N PRO A 100 19.31 3.30 6.87
CA PRO A 100 19.94 4.32 7.72
C PRO A 100 19.12 4.56 8.99
N THR A 101 19.74 4.51 10.17
CA THR A 101 19.04 4.86 11.42
C THR A 101 18.84 6.37 11.56
N ALA A 102 17.87 6.77 12.38
CA ALA A 102 17.59 8.18 12.63
C ALA A 102 18.81 8.90 13.27
N GLU A 103 19.52 8.22 14.17
CA GLU A 103 20.72 8.73 14.84
C GLU A 103 21.87 8.96 13.85
N GLN A 104 22.05 8.06 12.87
CA GLN A 104 23.05 8.23 11.81
C GLN A 104 22.74 9.45 10.93
N ILE A 105 21.46 9.64 10.57
CA ILE A 105 21.04 10.80 9.78
C ILE A 105 21.13 12.11 10.57
N GLU A 106 20.80 12.11 11.86
CA GLU A 106 21.01 13.26 12.75
C GLU A 106 22.48 13.68 12.83
N MET A 107 23.39 12.70 12.96
CA MET A 107 24.83 12.96 12.93
C MET A 107 25.26 13.60 11.61
N PHE A 108 24.75 13.12 10.48
CA PHE A 108 25.02 13.72 9.17
C PHE A 108 24.48 15.16 9.08
N ALA A 109 23.27 15.40 9.59
CA ALA A 109 22.67 16.73 9.62
C ALA A 109 23.49 17.72 10.47
N TYR A 110 24.15 17.26 11.54
CA TYR A 110 25.06 18.08 12.33
C TYR A 110 26.27 18.57 11.52
N TYR A 111 26.89 17.69 10.72
CA TYR A 111 28.03 18.03 9.88
C TYR A 111 27.65 18.77 8.59
N LEU A 112 26.42 18.56 8.09
CA LEU A 112 25.91 19.09 6.82
C LEU A 112 24.57 19.85 7.03
N PRO A 113 24.54 20.94 7.83
CA PRO A 113 23.30 21.55 8.30
C PRO A 113 22.46 22.24 7.23
N LYS A 114 23.02 22.47 6.03
CA LYS A 114 22.35 23.13 4.91
C LYS A 114 21.72 22.15 3.92
N HIS A 115 21.93 20.85 4.10
CA HIS A 115 21.40 19.84 3.17
C HIS A 115 19.97 19.43 3.55
N SER A 116 19.15 19.16 2.54
CA SER A 116 17.82 18.58 2.72
C SER A 116 17.93 17.16 3.29
N LEU A 117 16.88 16.67 3.96
CA LEU A 117 16.87 15.30 4.47
C LEU A 117 17.04 14.27 3.34
N SER A 118 16.44 14.52 2.17
CA SER A 118 16.59 13.67 0.99
C SER A 118 18.06 13.60 0.54
N ASN A 119 18.75 14.74 0.47
CA ASN A 119 20.19 14.77 0.14
C ASN A 119 21.07 14.14 1.22
N LEU A 120 20.73 14.29 2.50
CA LEU A 120 21.46 13.65 3.60
C LEU A 120 21.37 12.11 3.49
N MET A 121 20.18 11.57 3.22
CA MET A 121 19.99 10.13 3.03
C MET A 121 20.75 9.60 1.79
N GLU A 122 20.70 10.35 0.68
CA GLU A 122 21.43 9.99 -0.53
C GLU A 122 22.96 10.04 -0.32
N THR A 123 23.45 11.06 0.37
CA THR A 123 24.86 11.16 0.75
C THR A 123 25.27 10.02 1.67
N PHE A 124 24.42 9.66 2.64
CA PHE A 124 24.67 8.53 3.54
C PHE A 124 24.79 7.22 2.77
N ILE A 125 23.87 6.94 1.84
CA ILE A 125 23.95 5.75 0.99
C ILE A 125 25.25 5.73 0.17
N ASN A 126 25.60 6.86 -0.44
CA ASN A 126 26.81 6.97 -1.27
C ASN A 126 28.12 6.79 -0.47
N LEU A 127 28.14 7.21 0.80
CA LEU A 127 29.31 7.07 1.68
C LEU A 127 29.33 5.76 2.46
N SER A 128 28.20 5.07 2.56
CA SER A 128 28.10 3.83 3.32
C SER A 128 28.95 2.71 2.70
N GLN A 129 29.69 1.99 3.53
CA GLN A 129 30.42 0.80 3.15
C GLN A 129 29.72 -0.41 3.73
N LEU A 130 29.31 -1.32 2.84
CA LEU A 130 28.60 -2.55 3.19
C LEU A 130 29.42 -3.76 2.72
N ASP A 131 29.29 -4.88 3.42
CA ASP A 131 29.68 -6.16 2.83
C ASP A 131 28.70 -6.51 1.72
N ASN A 132 29.10 -6.22 0.48
CA ASN A 132 28.27 -6.40 -0.71
C ASN A 132 27.84 -7.85 -0.95
N ASN A 133 28.53 -8.84 -0.35
CA ASN A 133 28.15 -10.25 -0.45
C ASN A 133 26.95 -10.59 0.45
N LEU A 134 26.80 -9.90 1.58
CA LEU A 134 25.79 -10.21 2.60
C LEU A 134 24.70 -9.16 2.72
N PHE A 135 24.96 -7.90 2.31
CA PHE A 135 24.06 -6.79 2.55
C PHE A 135 23.84 -5.91 1.32
N PHE A 136 22.75 -5.15 1.37
CA PHE A 136 22.42 -4.08 0.43
C PHE A 136 21.65 -2.97 1.14
N MET A 137 21.71 -1.74 0.62
CA MET A 137 20.82 -0.67 1.11
C MET A 137 19.40 -0.86 0.58
N CYS A 138 18.42 -0.84 1.48
CA CYS A 138 17.01 -0.83 1.12
C CYS A 138 16.66 0.39 0.24
N ASN A 139 15.66 0.22 -0.62
CA ASN A 139 15.11 1.32 -1.40
C ASN A 139 14.48 2.37 -0.48
N ILE A 140 14.93 3.62 -0.59
CA ILE A 140 14.44 4.77 0.19
C ILE A 140 13.69 5.80 -0.65
N GLU A 141 13.32 5.51 -1.90
CA GLU A 141 12.69 6.47 -2.82
C GLU A 141 11.38 7.05 -2.28
N ASN A 142 10.56 6.23 -1.62
CA ASN A 142 9.34 6.73 -0.99
C ASN A 142 9.65 7.66 0.20
N MET A 143 10.69 7.35 0.97
CA MET A 143 11.13 8.18 2.09
C MET A 143 11.70 9.52 1.60
N LYS A 144 12.52 9.51 0.53
CA LYS A 144 13.00 10.72 -0.16
C LYS A 144 11.85 11.58 -0.65
N PHE A 145 10.89 10.99 -1.36
CA PHE A 145 9.68 11.68 -1.82
C PHE A 145 8.92 12.38 -0.68
N LEU A 146 8.70 11.67 0.44
CA LEU A 146 8.02 12.25 1.60
C LEU A 146 8.86 13.33 2.29
N ALA A 147 10.19 13.19 2.32
CA ALA A 147 11.11 14.19 2.86
C ALA A 147 11.08 15.49 2.04
N ASP A 148 11.13 15.38 0.72
CA ASP A 148 11.08 16.51 -0.22
C ASP A 148 9.72 17.23 -0.13
N MET A 149 8.62 16.48 0.01
CA MET A 149 7.27 17.05 0.12
C MET A 149 7.09 17.99 1.32
N ILE A 150 7.82 17.78 2.41
CA ILE A 150 7.74 18.63 3.61
C ILE A 150 8.98 19.50 3.80
N GLU A 151 9.88 19.59 2.82
CA GLU A 151 11.15 20.32 2.95
C GLU A 151 10.95 21.77 3.40
N HIS A 152 9.96 22.46 2.81
CA HIS A 152 9.60 23.84 3.15
C HIS A 152 8.91 24.02 4.51
N VAL A 153 8.55 22.93 5.20
CA VAL A 153 7.93 22.98 6.52
C VAL A 153 9.02 22.99 7.60
N PRO A 154 9.03 23.94 8.55
CA PRO A 154 10.09 24.07 9.55
C PRO A 154 9.95 23.00 10.64
N LEU A 155 10.56 21.83 10.43
CA LEU A 155 10.56 20.72 11.37
C LEU A 155 11.98 20.36 11.81
N PRO A 156 12.19 20.00 13.10
CA PRO A 156 13.44 19.39 13.55
C PRO A 156 13.76 18.14 12.73
N ILE A 157 15.06 17.88 12.49
CA ILE A 157 15.49 16.77 11.63
C ILE A 157 14.95 15.41 12.09
N ARG A 158 14.90 15.16 13.41
CA ARG A 158 14.33 13.92 13.98
C ARG A 158 12.85 13.78 13.68
N VAL A 159 12.08 14.85 13.82
CA VAL A 159 10.65 14.86 13.49
C VAL A 159 10.46 14.62 11.99
N ARG A 160 11.23 15.34 11.15
CA ARG A 160 11.20 15.19 9.70
C ARG A 160 11.49 13.74 9.28
N TYR A 161 12.52 13.13 9.85
CA TYR A 161 12.85 11.72 9.63
C TYR A 161 11.66 10.81 9.95
N VAL A 162 11.02 10.98 11.12
CA VAL A 162 9.86 10.18 11.50
C VAL A 162 8.69 10.38 10.52
N PHE A 163 8.38 11.62 10.14
CA PHE A 163 7.34 11.87 9.13
C PHE A 163 7.66 11.19 7.78
N SER A 164 8.91 11.21 7.34
CA SER A 164 9.35 10.55 6.10
C SER A 164 9.29 9.02 6.17
N CYS A 165 9.24 8.42 7.36
CA CYS A 165 9.00 6.98 7.54
C CYS A 165 7.51 6.59 7.51
N ALA A 166 6.58 7.53 7.34
CA ALA A 166 5.16 7.22 7.32
C ALA A 166 4.79 6.32 6.12
N PRO A 167 3.96 5.27 6.32
CA PRO A 167 3.65 4.27 5.30
C PRO A 167 2.59 4.79 4.32
N ILE A 168 2.94 5.78 3.50
CA ILE A 168 2.02 6.45 2.56
C ILE A 168 2.26 5.95 1.14
N ASN A 169 1.18 5.71 0.40
CA ASN A 169 1.25 5.50 -1.04
C ASN A 169 1.35 6.84 -1.77
N LYS A 170 2.51 7.12 -2.38
CA LYS A 170 2.79 8.36 -3.12
C LYS A 170 1.84 8.66 -4.29
N ASN A 171 1.11 7.66 -4.77
CA ASN A 171 0.16 7.81 -5.87
C ASN A 171 -1.21 8.36 -5.41
N MET A 172 -1.49 8.37 -4.11
CA MET A 172 -2.76 8.86 -3.54
C MET A 172 -2.65 10.35 -3.21
N THR A 173 -3.07 11.20 -4.15
CA THR A 173 -2.91 12.67 -4.06
C THR A 173 -3.58 13.26 -2.81
N PHE A 174 -4.74 12.73 -2.43
CA PHE A 174 -5.45 13.20 -1.23
C PHE A 174 -4.66 12.90 0.05
N VAL A 175 -4.13 11.67 0.18
CA VAL A 175 -3.31 11.26 1.33
C VAL A 175 -2.02 12.08 1.42
N CYS A 176 -1.35 12.32 0.29
CA CYS A 176 -0.18 13.21 0.22
C CYS A 176 -0.52 14.64 0.68
N SER A 177 -1.69 15.15 0.28
CA SER A 177 -2.15 16.47 0.71
C SER A 177 -2.44 16.52 2.21
N MET A 178 -3.05 15.47 2.77
CA MET A 178 -3.28 15.34 4.21
C MET A 178 -1.98 15.19 5.01
N TYR A 179 -1.01 14.43 4.50
CA TYR A 179 0.34 14.34 5.08
C TYR A 179 1.01 15.71 5.21
N LEU A 180 0.97 16.54 4.16
CA LEU A 180 1.50 17.90 4.22
C LEU A 180 0.75 18.77 5.24
N LYS A 181 -0.58 18.65 5.33
CA LYS A 181 -1.39 19.36 6.33
C LYS A 181 -1.00 18.94 7.76
N TYR A 182 -0.82 17.64 8.03
CA TYR A 182 -0.36 17.15 9.33
C TYR A 182 1.03 17.69 9.70
N ALA A 183 1.98 17.69 8.74
CA ALA A 183 3.32 18.23 8.96
C ALA A 183 3.27 19.74 9.30
N ARG A 184 2.42 20.50 8.61
CA ARG A 184 2.19 21.93 8.89
C ARG A 184 1.59 22.14 10.28
N GLN A 185 0.54 21.38 10.62
CA GLN A 185 -0.13 21.45 11.91
C GLN A 185 0.87 21.18 13.06
N PHE A 186 1.73 20.16 12.87
CA PHE A 186 2.82 19.86 13.78
C PHE A 186 3.81 21.03 13.92
N SER A 187 4.24 21.64 12.80
CA SER A 187 5.21 22.74 12.80
C SER A 187 4.70 24.02 13.49
N LEU A 188 3.38 24.22 13.48
CA LEU A 188 2.72 25.34 14.16
C LEU A 188 2.52 25.07 15.66
N ASN A 189 2.89 23.89 16.14
CA ASN A 189 2.63 23.44 17.51
C ASN A 189 1.15 23.49 17.88
N GLU A 190 0.28 23.25 16.89
CA GLU A 190 -1.16 23.11 17.07
C GLU A 190 -1.55 21.62 16.96
N PRO A 191 -2.30 21.06 17.92
CA PRO A 191 -2.74 19.67 17.82
C PRO A 191 -3.70 19.44 16.65
N ALA A 192 -3.51 18.34 15.92
CA ALA A 192 -4.47 17.84 14.94
C ALA A 192 -5.61 17.12 15.68
N THR A 193 -6.59 17.89 16.16
CA THR A 193 -7.75 17.33 16.87
C THR A 193 -8.71 16.62 15.92
N PHE A 194 -9.65 15.86 16.49
CA PHE A 194 -10.74 15.21 15.78
C PHE A 194 -11.58 16.21 14.97
N ASP A 195 -11.87 17.39 15.54
CA ASP A 195 -12.62 18.44 14.87
C ASP A 195 -11.85 19.00 13.66
N TRP A 196 -10.53 19.15 13.80
CA TRP A 196 -9.67 19.56 12.69
C TRP A 196 -9.69 18.50 11.59
N LEU A 197 -9.54 17.22 11.96
CA LEU A 197 -9.51 16.12 11.00
C LEU A 197 -10.83 16.00 10.25
N SER A 198 -11.95 16.01 10.98
CA SER A 198 -13.31 15.90 10.45
C SER A 198 -13.62 16.97 9.41
N LYS A 199 -13.15 18.21 9.64
CA LYS A 199 -13.30 19.31 8.67
C LYS A 199 -12.49 19.10 7.38
N HIS A 200 -11.32 18.46 7.47
CA HIS A 200 -10.43 18.27 6.32
C HIS A 200 -10.78 17.05 5.46
N VAL A 201 -11.54 16.10 6.02
CA VAL A 201 -12.04 14.91 5.33
C VAL A 201 -13.53 14.98 5.00
N ASP A 202 -14.16 16.15 5.23
CA ASP A 202 -15.59 16.39 5.01
C ASP A 202 -16.51 15.37 5.71
N TRP A 203 -16.19 15.02 6.96
CA TRP A 203 -17.00 14.11 7.78
C TRP A 203 -18.33 14.76 8.21
N PRO A 204 -19.49 14.04 8.23
CA PRO A 204 -19.67 12.61 7.97
C PRO A 204 -19.77 12.24 6.49
N LEU A 205 -19.19 11.09 6.14
CA LEU A 205 -19.15 10.57 4.78
C LEU A 205 -20.42 9.77 4.43
N LYS A 206 -20.79 9.80 3.16
CA LYS A 206 -21.96 9.08 2.61
C LYS A 206 -21.53 7.76 1.97
N THR A 207 -22.50 6.85 1.81
CA THR A 207 -22.29 5.62 1.04
C THR A 207 -21.89 5.94 -0.40
N PRO A 208 -20.91 5.21 -0.97
CA PRO A 208 -20.41 5.50 -2.31
C PRO A 208 -21.45 5.14 -3.36
N ASN A 209 -21.69 6.06 -4.29
CA ASN A 209 -22.59 5.84 -5.43
C ASN A 209 -21.82 5.48 -6.71
N THR A 210 -20.50 5.72 -6.74
CA THR A 210 -19.63 5.43 -7.89
C THR A 210 -18.33 4.76 -7.42
N ILE A 211 -17.63 4.07 -8.34
CA ILE A 211 -16.29 3.52 -8.07
C ILE A 211 -15.32 4.63 -7.64
N ALA A 212 -15.38 5.80 -8.27
CA ALA A 212 -14.54 6.94 -7.90
C ALA A 212 -14.78 7.39 -6.45
N ASN A 213 -16.03 7.38 -5.98
CA ASN A 213 -16.32 7.66 -4.57
C ASN A 213 -15.78 6.56 -3.66
N LEU A 214 -15.87 5.29 -4.05
CA LEU A 214 -15.30 4.20 -3.25
C LEU A 214 -13.79 4.35 -3.09
N VAL A 215 -13.07 4.67 -4.18
CA VAL A 215 -11.62 4.99 -4.13
C VAL A 215 -11.33 6.14 -3.18
N HIS A 216 -12.12 7.22 -3.25
CA HIS A 216 -11.92 8.35 -2.37
C HIS A 216 -12.15 7.98 -0.89
N LEU A 217 -13.15 7.15 -0.58
CA LEU A 217 -13.35 6.64 0.79
C LEU A 217 -12.15 5.81 1.27
N GLU A 218 -11.53 5.01 0.40
CA GLU A 218 -10.28 4.31 0.71
C GLU A 218 -9.12 5.29 0.99
N GLU A 219 -9.00 6.38 0.23
CA GLU A 219 -8.00 7.42 0.52
C GLU A 219 -8.25 8.11 1.87
N VAL A 220 -9.51 8.37 2.24
CA VAL A 220 -9.82 8.91 3.57
C VAL A 220 -9.48 7.91 4.67
N PHE A 221 -9.73 6.63 4.45
CA PHE A 221 -9.33 5.57 5.37
C PHE A 221 -7.81 5.56 5.59
N ASP A 222 -7.02 5.66 4.52
CA ASP A 222 -5.56 5.77 4.58
C ASP A 222 -5.11 7.04 5.35
N CYS A 223 -5.88 8.14 5.28
CA CYS A 223 -5.61 9.34 6.07
C CYS A 223 -5.82 9.13 7.58
N PHE A 224 -6.77 8.27 7.97
CA PHE A 224 -6.96 7.86 9.36
C PHE A 224 -5.85 6.92 9.82
N ASP A 225 -5.42 5.98 8.99
CA ASP A 225 -4.26 5.14 9.30
C ASP A 225 -2.99 5.99 9.49
N LEU A 226 -2.79 7.01 8.66
CA LEU A 226 -1.70 7.96 8.83
C LEU A 226 -1.80 8.72 10.16
N TYR A 227 -2.99 9.19 10.54
CA TYR A 227 -3.23 9.84 11.82
C TYR A 227 -2.85 8.92 12.99
N LEU A 228 -3.33 7.67 12.98
CA LEU A 228 -3.09 6.69 14.02
C LEU A 228 -1.61 6.28 14.10
N TRP A 229 -0.94 6.22 12.94
CA TRP A 229 0.49 5.99 12.88
C TRP A 229 1.25 7.13 13.56
N LEU A 230 0.90 8.39 13.26
CA LEU A 230 1.51 9.57 13.86
C LEU A 230 1.19 9.71 15.35
N SER A 231 -0.02 9.37 15.79
CA SER A 231 -0.43 9.46 17.21
C SER A 231 0.37 8.55 18.14
N SER A 232 0.78 7.38 17.65
CA SER A 232 1.67 6.49 18.42
C SER A 232 3.08 7.05 18.63
N ARG A 233 3.51 8.06 17.86
CA ARG A 233 4.83 8.71 17.95
C ARG A 233 4.76 10.12 18.57
N PHE A 234 3.65 10.81 18.33
CA PHE A 234 3.44 12.22 18.70
C PHE A 234 2.08 12.40 19.39
N SER A 235 1.86 11.71 20.51
CA SER A 235 0.56 11.68 21.19
C SER A 235 0.02 13.06 21.58
N GLN A 236 0.88 14.03 21.88
CA GLN A 236 0.44 15.39 22.19
C GLN A 236 -0.08 16.17 20.97
N MET A 237 0.46 15.88 19.79
CA MET A 237 0.10 16.56 18.54
C MET A 237 -1.04 15.86 17.79
N PHE A 238 -1.29 14.60 18.11
CA PHE A 238 -2.37 13.78 17.55
C PHE A 238 -3.11 13.09 18.71
N PRO A 239 -3.86 13.87 19.53
CA PRO A 239 -4.37 13.40 20.81
C PRO A 239 -5.57 12.44 20.69
N ASP A 240 -6.35 12.54 19.62
CA ASP A 240 -7.70 11.95 19.56
C ASP A 240 -7.71 10.55 18.95
N LYS A 241 -6.76 9.69 19.35
CA LYS A 241 -6.57 8.36 18.78
C LYS A 241 -7.83 7.50 18.84
N GLU A 242 -8.50 7.43 19.98
CA GLU A 242 -9.67 6.58 20.20
C GLU A 242 -10.87 7.06 19.36
N LEU A 243 -11.05 8.38 19.23
CA LEU A 243 -12.10 8.95 18.39
C LEU A 243 -11.86 8.64 16.91
N VAL A 244 -10.61 8.79 16.45
CA VAL A 244 -10.23 8.45 15.06
C VAL A 244 -10.40 6.96 14.77
N GLN A 245 -10.08 6.07 15.70
CA GLN A 245 -10.35 4.63 15.55
C GLN A 245 -11.85 4.32 15.43
N SER A 246 -12.68 5.04 16.18
CA SER A 246 -14.14 4.88 16.11
C SER A 246 -14.69 5.26 14.74
N ILE A 247 -14.32 6.45 14.21
CA ILE A 247 -14.79 6.88 12.88
C ILE A 247 -14.16 6.07 11.75
N GLN A 248 -12.93 5.58 11.92
CA GLN A 248 -12.31 4.66 10.96
C GLN A 248 -13.11 3.35 10.86
N SER A 249 -13.56 2.82 12.00
CA SER A 249 -14.42 1.62 12.05
C SER A 249 -15.79 1.87 11.43
N GLU A 250 -16.33 3.09 11.57
CA GLU A 250 -17.57 3.48 10.90
C GLU A 250 -17.38 3.60 9.38
N LEU A 251 -16.28 4.22 8.94
CA LEU A 251 -15.92 4.31 7.53
C LEU A 251 -15.70 2.94 6.90
N ASP A 252 -15.06 2.00 7.60
CA ASP A 252 -14.90 0.61 7.15
C ASP A 252 -16.26 -0.05 6.84
N ARG A 253 -17.27 0.17 7.69
CA ARG A 253 -18.64 -0.33 7.44
C ARG A 253 -19.27 0.31 6.20
N ILE A 254 -19.02 1.60 5.97
CA ILE A 254 -19.50 2.31 4.77
C ILE A 254 -18.84 1.74 3.52
N ILE A 255 -17.51 1.57 3.53
CA ILE A 255 -16.73 0.97 2.44
C ILE A 255 -17.20 -0.46 2.17
N HIS A 256 -17.35 -1.29 3.20
CA HIS A 256 -17.85 -2.66 3.08
C HIS A 256 -19.26 -2.72 2.47
N THR A 257 -20.14 -1.77 2.81
CA THR A 257 -21.46 -1.66 2.17
C THR A 257 -21.37 -1.27 0.69
N GLY A 258 -20.41 -0.39 0.35
CA GLY A 258 -20.08 -0.06 -1.04
C GLY A 258 -19.57 -1.26 -1.83
N ILE A 259 -18.62 -2.01 -1.28
CA ILE A 259 -18.03 -3.21 -1.90
C ILE A 259 -19.09 -4.30 -2.12
N ARG A 260 -20.01 -4.51 -1.17
CA ARG A 260 -21.13 -5.46 -1.37
C ARG A 260 -22.00 -5.12 -2.58
N ASN A 261 -22.05 -3.85 -2.97
CA ASN A 261 -22.78 -3.37 -4.14
C ASN A 261 -21.86 -3.04 -5.33
N ILE A 262 -20.61 -3.53 -5.34
CA ILE A 262 -19.60 -3.14 -6.34
C ILE A 262 -20.04 -3.40 -7.79
N THR A 263 -20.83 -4.45 -8.03
CA THR A 263 -21.40 -4.75 -9.35
C THR A 263 -22.33 -3.64 -9.84
N LYS A 264 -23.17 -3.08 -8.96
CA LYS A 264 -24.03 -1.93 -9.28
C LYS A 264 -23.22 -0.66 -9.53
N LEU A 265 -22.12 -0.47 -8.79
CA LEU A 265 -21.21 0.67 -8.97
C LEU A 265 -20.47 0.58 -10.31
N ALA A 266 -20.09 -0.63 -10.74
CA ALA A 266 -19.41 -0.87 -12.01
C ALA A 266 -20.32 -0.62 -13.22
N HIS A 267 -21.58 -1.07 -13.19
CA HIS A 267 -22.52 -0.89 -14.31
C HIS A 267 -22.90 0.56 -14.60
N GLN A 268 -22.75 1.48 -13.64
CA GLN A 268 -23.00 2.90 -13.88
C GLN A 268 -21.89 3.57 -14.71
N VAL A 269 -20.71 2.93 -14.84
CA VAL A 269 -19.59 3.43 -15.63
C VAL A 269 -19.77 3.13 -17.12
N ASP A 270 -20.45 2.04 -17.49
CA ASP A 270 -20.68 1.63 -18.89
C ASP A 270 -21.58 2.60 -19.68
N HIS A 271 -22.22 3.56 -19.02
CA HIS A 271 -23.07 4.57 -19.64
C HIS A 271 -22.40 5.94 -19.88
N LEU A 272 -21.09 6.08 -19.64
CA LEU A 272 -20.32 7.32 -19.90
C LEU A 272 -19.09 7.02 -20.77
N PRO A 273 -19.04 7.50 -22.03
CA PRO A 273 -17.98 7.14 -22.99
C PRO A 273 -16.55 7.54 -22.58
N ASP A 274 -16.37 8.51 -21.68
CA ASP A 274 -15.08 9.15 -21.41
C ASP A 274 -14.36 8.70 -20.11
N ALA A 275 -14.86 7.67 -19.41
CA ALA A 275 -14.27 7.24 -18.13
C ALA A 275 -13.20 6.13 -18.21
N LYS A 276 -12.92 5.61 -19.42
CA LYS A 276 -12.03 4.43 -19.59
C LYS A 276 -10.57 4.69 -19.18
N ASP A 277 -10.10 5.93 -19.21
CA ASP A 277 -8.70 6.26 -18.92
C ASP A 277 -8.36 6.41 -17.43
N HIS A 278 -9.35 6.57 -16.55
CA HIS A 278 -9.12 6.73 -15.11
C HIS A 278 -9.03 5.41 -14.34
N ILE A 279 -9.70 4.34 -14.82
CA ILE A 279 -9.72 3.04 -14.13
C ILE A 279 -8.39 2.28 -14.32
N VAL A 280 -7.70 2.48 -15.44
CA VAL A 280 -6.43 1.79 -15.76
C VAL A 280 -5.26 2.28 -14.88
N LYS A 281 -5.39 3.43 -14.22
CA LYS A 281 -4.31 4.00 -13.38
C LYS A 281 -4.30 3.51 -11.93
N ASN A 282 -5.38 2.91 -11.42
CA ASN A 282 -5.45 2.39 -10.06
C ASN A 282 -5.30 0.86 -10.02
N SER A 283 -4.10 0.40 -9.66
CA SER A 283 -3.70 -1.00 -9.59
C SER A 283 -4.48 -1.88 -8.61
N ARG A 284 -5.37 -1.30 -7.79
CA ARG A 284 -6.26 -2.04 -6.87
C ARG A 284 -7.64 -2.38 -7.44
N LEU A 285 -8.14 -1.66 -8.44
CA LEU A 285 -9.48 -1.88 -9.01
C LEU A 285 -9.46 -2.45 -10.43
N SER A 286 -8.32 -2.36 -11.13
CA SER A 286 -8.14 -2.99 -12.44
C SER A 286 -8.22 -4.53 -12.42
N SER A 287 -8.32 -5.14 -11.23
CA SER A 287 -8.51 -6.58 -11.03
C SER A 287 -9.97 -7.00 -10.80
N LEU A 288 -10.92 -6.05 -10.82
CA LEU A 288 -12.34 -6.28 -10.54
C LEU A 288 -13.27 -6.06 -11.75
N CYS A 289 -12.70 -5.73 -12.91
CA CYS A 289 -13.41 -5.70 -14.21
C CYS A 289 -12.93 -6.84 -15.09
#